data_AF-A0A374ULD4-F1
#
_entry.id   AF-A0A374ULD4-F1
#
_cell.length_a   1.000
_cell.length_b   1.000
_cell.length_c   1.000
_cell.angle_alpha   90.00
_cell.angle_beta   90.00
_cell.angle_gamma   90.00
#
_symmetry.space_group_name_H-M   'P 1'
#
loop_
_entity.id
_entity.type
_entity.pdbx_description
1 polymer ?
#
loop_
_entity_poly.entity_id
_entity_poly.type
_entity_poly.pdbx_seq_one_letter_code
_entity_poly.pdbx_strand_id
1 'polypeptide(L)'
;MHTSKGDIKLRLFADQAPKTVTNFINLANEGKYNNTIFHRVINDFMIQGGDYENANGTGGTSSYGENFEDEFCDKLFNIRGAVSMANSGPDTNGSQFFINQTTPEAFQKNGGFAAYENQWTNVKAQLENYRDSELFSAFVQQNGTFCYNTDVISDEIKKLYNDNGGNPYLDGAYNAVDRGHTVFAQVIDGMDVVDAIAAVNVDSSTNKPTEDITITSVEITTYSAQ
;
A
#
# COMPACT_ATOMS: atom_id res chain seq x y z
N MET A 1 0.13 13.18 10.96
CA MET A 1 -1.27 13.01 10.51
C MET A 1 -2.12 12.89 11.75
N HIS A 2 -3.05 13.83 11.95
CA HIS A 2 -3.96 13.82 13.08
C HIS A 2 -5.23 13.10 12.70
N THR A 3 -5.69 12.16 13.53
CA THR A 3 -6.92 11.40 13.27
C THR A 3 -7.85 11.44 14.48
N SER A 4 -9.12 11.07 14.28
CA SER A 4 -10.07 10.92 15.40
C SER A 4 -9.71 9.80 16.38
N LYS A 5 -8.72 8.95 16.06
CA LYS A 5 -8.22 7.86 16.92
C LYS A 5 -6.84 8.15 17.54
N GLY A 6 -6.21 9.27 17.18
CA GLY A 6 -4.87 9.62 17.63
C GLY A 6 -3.97 10.06 16.48
N ASP A 7 -2.71 10.31 16.79
CA ASP A 7 -1.73 10.82 15.82
C ASP A 7 -0.90 9.69 15.21
N ILE A 8 -0.65 9.78 13.91
CA ILE A 8 0.25 8.90 13.16
C ILE A 8 1.36 9.76 12.55
N LYS A 9 2.61 9.42 12.85
CA LYS A 9 3.79 10.12 12.32
C LYS A 9 4.41 9.31 11.20
N LEU A 10 4.56 9.95 10.04
CA LEU A 10 5.09 9.34 8.82
C LEU A 10 6.45 9.94 8.46
N ARG A 11 7.41 9.10 8.07
CA ARG A 11 8.64 9.52 7.41
C ARG A 11 8.50 9.28 5.91
N LEU A 12 8.61 10.33 5.11
CA LEU A 12 8.50 10.29 3.65
C LEU A 12 9.85 9.97 2.99
N PHE A 13 9.83 9.28 1.85
CA PHE A 13 11.01 8.80 1.11
C PHE A 13 11.19 9.53 -0.22
N ALA A 14 11.44 10.85 -0.15
CA ALA A 14 11.50 11.73 -1.32
C ALA A 14 12.59 11.35 -2.35
N ASP A 15 13.67 10.68 -1.92
CA ASP A 15 14.74 10.25 -2.82
C ASP A 15 14.35 9.02 -3.65
N GLN A 16 13.46 8.17 -3.12
CA GLN A 16 13.05 6.91 -3.74
C GLN A 16 11.73 7.04 -4.51
N ALA A 17 10.80 7.87 -4.03
CA ALA A 17 9.50 8.13 -4.64
C ALA A 17 9.22 9.65 -4.74
N PRO A 18 10.03 10.42 -5.47
CA PRO A 18 9.97 11.88 -5.49
C PRO A 18 8.62 12.43 -5.94
N LYS A 19 8.02 11.86 -6.99
CA LYS A 19 6.75 12.35 -7.54
C LYS A 19 5.59 12.02 -6.62
N THR A 20 5.60 10.84 -6.02
CA THR A 20 4.60 10.39 -5.05
C THR A 20 4.65 11.21 -3.77
N VAL A 21 5.85 11.45 -3.22
CA VAL A 21 6.02 12.29 -2.03
C VAL A 21 5.60 13.73 -2.30
N THR A 22 5.98 14.28 -3.46
CA THR A 22 5.54 15.63 -3.88
C THR A 22 4.02 15.72 -3.97
N ASN A 23 3.37 14.71 -4.57
CA ASN A 23 1.91 14.62 -4.66
C ASN A 23 1.26 14.64 -3.26
N PHE A 24 1.72 13.77 -2.36
CA PHE A 24 1.17 13.68 -1.01
C PHE A 24 1.34 15.01 -0.23
N ILE A 25 2.51 15.64 -0.31
CA ILE A 25 2.78 16.93 0.34
C ILE A 25 1.87 18.04 -0.21
N ASN A 26 1.71 18.12 -1.54
CA ASN A 26 0.86 19.13 -2.16
C ASN A 26 -0.60 18.98 -1.73
N LEU A 27 -1.15 17.76 -1.80
CA LEU A 27 -2.52 17.46 -1.38
C LEU A 27 -2.74 17.76 0.12
N ALA A 28 -1.75 17.46 0.97
CA ALA A 28 -1.78 17.80 2.38
C ALA A 28 -1.79 19.32 2.61
N ASN A 29 -0.92 20.08 1.94
CA ASN A 29 -0.84 21.54 2.07
C ASN A 29 -2.09 22.25 1.51
N GLU A 30 -2.73 21.68 0.50
CA GLU A 30 -4.03 22.14 -0.03
C GLU A 30 -5.20 21.79 0.89
N GLY A 31 -4.96 21.02 1.96
CA GLY A 31 -5.98 20.58 2.90
C GLY A 31 -6.92 19.50 2.33
N LYS A 32 -6.55 18.84 1.23
CA LYS A 32 -7.38 17.79 0.58
C LYS A 32 -7.64 16.61 1.50
N TYR A 33 -6.68 16.28 2.37
CA TYR A 33 -6.85 15.19 3.34
C TYR A 33 -7.61 15.60 4.61
N ASN A 34 -7.87 16.89 4.81
CA ASN A 34 -8.56 17.36 6.02
C ASN A 34 -10.03 16.92 6.00
N ASN A 35 -10.47 16.35 7.11
CA ASN A 35 -11.80 15.77 7.31
C ASN A 35 -12.16 14.64 6.35
N THR A 36 -11.17 13.99 5.74
CA THR A 36 -11.37 12.76 4.96
C THR A 36 -11.40 11.54 5.89
N ILE A 37 -11.90 10.40 5.41
CA ILE A 37 -12.02 9.18 6.21
C ILE A 37 -11.14 8.04 5.70
N PHE A 38 -10.86 7.09 6.59
CA PHE A 38 -10.44 5.74 6.19
C PHE A 38 -11.66 4.96 5.70
N HIS A 39 -11.88 4.95 4.40
CA HIS A 39 -13.09 4.38 3.78
C HIS A 39 -13.03 2.86 3.60
N ARG A 40 -11.86 2.24 3.82
CA ARG A 40 -11.68 0.79 3.74
C ARG A 40 -10.63 0.33 4.76
N VAL A 41 -11.02 -0.60 5.62
CA VAL A 41 -10.20 -1.11 6.73
C VAL A 41 -10.31 -2.63 6.72
N ILE A 42 -9.17 -3.31 6.61
CA ILE A 42 -9.11 -4.78 6.64
C ILE A 42 -8.06 -5.18 7.67
N ASN A 43 -8.53 -5.75 8.78
CA ASN A 43 -7.66 -6.23 9.85
C ASN A 43 -6.67 -7.29 9.32
N ASP A 44 -5.42 -7.22 9.80
CA ASP A 44 -4.29 -8.02 9.34
C ASP A 44 -3.93 -7.83 7.85
N PHE A 45 -4.35 -6.71 7.24
CA PHE A 45 -3.98 -6.35 5.87
C PHE A 45 -3.56 -4.88 5.75
N MET A 46 -4.51 -3.94 5.76
CA MET A 46 -4.23 -2.51 5.59
C MET A 46 -5.40 -1.61 6.00
N ILE A 47 -5.10 -0.32 6.18
CA ILE A 47 -6.09 0.76 6.32
C ILE A 47 -5.92 1.75 5.16
N GLN A 48 -7.00 2.06 4.44
CA GLN A 48 -6.97 2.86 3.21
C GLN A 48 -7.80 4.15 3.36
N GLY A 49 -7.21 5.26 2.93
CA GLY A 49 -7.77 6.60 2.98
C GLY A 49 -7.35 7.44 1.78
N GLY A 50 -7.57 8.75 1.88
CA GLY A 50 -7.16 9.71 0.85
C GLY A 50 -8.15 9.95 -0.29
N ASP A 51 -9.31 9.30 -0.27
CA ASP A 51 -10.43 9.66 -1.15
C ASP A 51 -11.15 10.88 -0.57
N TYR A 52 -10.76 12.08 -1.05
CA TYR A 52 -11.31 13.35 -0.59
C TYR A 52 -12.60 13.78 -1.33
N GLU A 53 -13.06 13.01 -2.32
CA GLU A 53 -14.20 13.37 -3.17
C GLU A 53 -15.45 12.57 -2.81
N ASN A 54 -15.31 11.24 -2.69
CA ASN A 54 -16.46 10.34 -2.58
C ASN A 54 -16.47 9.51 -1.29
N ALA A 55 -15.35 9.43 -0.57
CA ALA A 55 -15.21 8.68 0.68
C ALA A 55 -15.68 7.20 0.57
N ASN A 56 -15.51 6.61 -0.61
CA ASN A 56 -15.95 5.25 -0.95
C ASN A 56 -14.92 4.47 -1.79
N GLY A 57 -13.76 5.07 -2.08
CA GLY A 57 -12.67 4.48 -2.86
C GLY A 57 -12.74 4.76 -4.35
N THR A 58 -13.74 5.49 -4.85
CA THR A 58 -13.88 5.79 -6.29
C THR A 58 -13.47 7.22 -6.66
N GLY A 59 -13.02 8.02 -5.68
CA GLY A 59 -12.67 9.43 -5.89
C GLY A 59 -11.22 9.77 -5.60
N GLY A 60 -10.92 11.04 -5.84
CA GLY A 60 -9.66 11.68 -5.50
C GLY A 60 -8.64 11.65 -6.64
N THR A 61 -8.20 12.84 -7.04
CA THR A 61 -7.20 13.05 -8.11
C THR A 61 -5.85 13.44 -7.51
N SER A 62 -4.76 13.20 -8.25
CA SER A 62 -3.42 13.68 -7.83
C SER A 62 -3.36 15.21 -7.82
N SER A 63 -2.34 15.79 -7.17
CA SER A 63 -2.04 17.22 -7.23
C SER A 63 -1.66 17.70 -8.63
N TYR A 64 -1.37 16.78 -9.56
CA TYR A 64 -1.04 17.09 -10.95
C TYR A 64 -2.29 17.20 -11.85
N GLY A 65 -3.47 16.84 -11.33
CA GLY A 65 -4.74 16.88 -12.07
C GLY A 65 -4.99 15.65 -12.96
N GLU A 66 -4.07 14.70 -13.00
CA GLU A 66 -4.17 13.44 -13.74
C GLU A 66 -3.50 12.29 -12.98
N ASN A 67 -3.69 11.05 -13.44
CA ASN A 67 -2.97 9.91 -12.88
C ASN A 67 -1.47 10.03 -13.16
N PHE A 68 -0.64 9.47 -12.28
CA PHE A 68 0.81 9.44 -12.48
C PHE A 68 1.41 8.04 -12.28
N GLU A 69 2.63 7.89 -12.78
CA GLU A 69 3.42 6.68 -12.84
C GLU A 69 3.73 6.07 -11.47
N ASP A 70 3.99 4.77 -11.47
CA ASP A 70 4.56 4.06 -10.33
C ASP A 70 6.07 4.37 -10.16
N GLU A 71 6.54 4.44 -8.91
CA GLU A 71 7.95 4.66 -8.54
C GLU A 71 8.47 3.49 -7.70
N PHE A 72 8.45 2.28 -8.28
CA PHE A 72 8.92 1.08 -7.57
C PHE A 72 10.42 1.17 -7.23
N CYS A 73 10.76 0.78 -6.00
CA CYS A 73 12.12 0.82 -5.48
C CYS A 73 12.49 -0.50 -4.81
N ASP A 74 13.65 -1.07 -5.15
CA ASP A 74 14.19 -2.32 -4.58
C ASP A 74 14.69 -2.19 -3.13
N LYS A 75 14.51 -1.01 -2.51
CA LYS A 75 14.87 -0.71 -1.12
C LYS A 75 13.68 -0.36 -0.26
N LEU A 76 12.50 -0.20 -0.86
CA LEU A 76 11.26 0.09 -0.15
C LEU A 76 10.30 -1.08 -0.32
N PHE A 77 9.73 -1.52 0.79
CA PHE A 77 8.96 -2.75 0.87
C PHE A 77 7.62 -2.47 1.54
N ASN A 78 6.56 -3.17 1.14
CA ASN A 78 5.24 -3.12 1.77
C ASN A 78 5.22 -3.87 3.11
N ILE A 79 6.22 -3.65 3.96
CA ILE A 79 6.28 -4.15 5.33
C ILE A 79 5.24 -3.46 6.20
N ARG A 80 4.97 -3.99 7.40
CA ARG A 80 4.06 -3.33 8.35
C ARG A 80 4.45 -1.88 8.63
N GLY A 81 3.46 -1.00 8.59
CA GLY A 81 3.61 0.45 8.73
C GLY A 81 4.09 1.17 7.47
N ALA A 82 4.45 0.46 6.40
CA ALA A 82 4.74 1.10 5.12
C ALA A 82 3.46 1.75 4.55
N VAL A 83 3.61 2.97 4.04
CA VAL A 83 2.54 3.73 3.39
C VAL A 83 2.77 3.70 1.88
N SER A 84 1.74 3.27 1.16
CA SER A 84 1.82 3.03 -0.28
C SER A 84 0.64 3.66 -1.01
N MET A 85 0.84 4.05 -2.27
CA MET A 85 -0.25 4.55 -3.11
C MET A 85 -1.23 3.44 -3.45
N ALA A 86 -2.52 3.72 -3.33
CA ALA A 86 -3.56 2.89 -3.93
C ALA A 86 -3.67 3.23 -5.41
N ASN A 87 -3.83 2.20 -6.25
CA ASN A 87 -3.99 2.33 -7.70
C ASN A 87 -5.00 1.28 -8.21
N SER A 88 -5.45 1.43 -9.45
CA SER A 88 -6.36 0.49 -10.14
C SER A 88 -5.64 -0.30 -11.24
N GLY A 89 -4.32 -0.39 -11.14
CA GLY A 89 -3.41 -0.84 -12.19
C GLY A 89 -2.18 0.06 -12.30
N PRO A 90 -1.25 -0.28 -13.21
CA PRO A 90 -0.01 0.47 -13.37
C PRO A 90 -0.27 1.92 -13.72
N ASP A 91 0.52 2.81 -13.15
CA ASP A 91 0.52 4.24 -13.49
C ASP A 91 -0.84 4.93 -13.30
N THR A 92 -1.63 4.43 -12.34
CA THR A 92 -2.95 5.00 -11.99
C THR A 92 -2.95 5.61 -10.59
N ASN A 93 -1.81 6.15 -10.15
CA ASN A 93 -1.70 6.78 -8.84
C ASN A 93 -2.45 8.12 -8.83
N GLY A 94 -3.30 8.30 -7.81
CA GLY A 94 -4.11 9.51 -7.60
C GLY A 94 -3.79 10.18 -6.26
N SER A 95 -4.77 10.21 -5.36
CA SER A 95 -4.61 10.75 -3.99
C SER A 95 -4.73 9.69 -2.89
N GLN A 96 -5.31 8.54 -3.21
CA GLN A 96 -5.56 7.48 -2.24
C GLN A 96 -4.27 6.75 -1.87
N PHE A 97 -4.16 6.41 -0.59
CA PHE A 97 -3.03 5.68 -0.03
C PHE A 97 -3.55 4.66 1.00
N PHE A 98 -2.71 3.70 1.33
CA PHE A 98 -2.96 2.77 2.42
C PHE A 98 -1.73 2.61 3.32
N ILE A 99 -1.97 2.20 4.56
CA ILE A 99 -0.94 1.82 5.52
C ILE A 99 -1.01 0.31 5.72
N ASN A 100 0.08 -0.39 5.45
CA ASN A 100 0.21 -1.83 5.67
C ASN A 100 0.10 -2.16 7.17
N GLN A 101 -0.70 -3.15 7.54
CA GLN A 101 -0.97 -3.48 8.94
C GLN A 101 -0.67 -4.93 9.33
N THR A 102 -0.55 -5.85 8.36
CA THR A 102 -0.25 -7.27 8.59
C THR A 102 0.93 -7.46 9.56
N THR A 103 0.66 -8.09 10.70
CA THR A 103 1.65 -8.40 11.73
C THR A 103 2.60 -9.52 11.31
N PRO A 104 3.81 -9.61 11.90
CA PRO A 104 4.66 -10.79 11.72
C PRO A 104 3.93 -12.10 12.02
N GLU A 105 3.10 -12.12 13.08
CA GLU A 105 2.31 -13.28 13.46
C GLU A 105 1.28 -13.65 12.40
N ALA A 106 0.54 -12.68 11.86
CA ALA A 106 -0.42 -12.91 10.78
C ALA A 106 0.28 -13.37 9.50
N PHE A 107 1.42 -12.76 9.15
CA PHE A 107 2.23 -13.15 8.00
C PHE A 107 2.66 -14.63 8.08
N GLN A 108 3.21 -15.06 9.23
CA GLN A 108 3.63 -16.44 9.44
C GLN A 108 2.44 -17.41 9.48
N LYS A 109 1.35 -17.02 10.14
CA LYS A 109 0.11 -17.82 10.18
C LYS A 109 -0.46 -18.09 8.79
N ASN A 110 -0.27 -17.16 7.86
CA ASN A 110 -0.68 -17.28 6.46
C ASN A 110 0.35 -18.02 5.59
N GLY A 111 1.34 -18.69 6.20
CA GLY A 111 2.30 -19.55 5.52
C GLY A 111 3.63 -18.88 5.15
N GLY A 112 3.81 -17.60 5.52
CA GLY A 112 5.04 -16.84 5.24
C GLY A 112 5.48 -16.92 3.77
N PHE A 113 6.78 -16.92 3.52
CA PHE A 113 7.32 -17.02 2.15
C PHE A 113 6.96 -18.29 1.41
N ALA A 114 6.75 -19.41 2.10
CA ALA A 114 6.39 -20.66 1.44
C ALA A 114 5.05 -20.54 0.69
N ALA A 115 4.10 -19.75 1.19
CA ALA A 115 2.85 -19.47 0.49
C ALA A 115 3.09 -18.70 -0.82
N TYR A 116 3.97 -17.70 -0.81
CA TYR A 116 4.33 -16.92 -2.00
C TYR A 116 5.15 -17.72 -3.01
N GLU A 117 6.06 -18.57 -2.55
CA GLU A 117 6.85 -19.47 -3.41
C GLU A 117 5.95 -20.47 -4.15
N ASN A 118 4.95 -21.02 -3.44
CA ASN A 118 3.93 -21.88 -4.04
C ASN A 118 3.06 -21.12 -5.05
N GLN A 119 2.63 -19.90 -4.72
CA GLN A 119 1.87 -19.04 -5.63
C GLN A 119 2.67 -18.74 -6.90
N TRP A 120 3.94 -18.35 -6.76
CA TRP A 120 4.84 -18.08 -7.87
C TRP A 120 5.02 -19.30 -8.76
N THR A 121 5.26 -20.48 -8.16
CA THR A 121 5.42 -21.74 -8.89
C THR A 121 4.20 -22.05 -9.77
N ASN A 122 3.00 -21.82 -9.25
CA ASN A 122 1.75 -22.07 -9.99
C ASN A 122 1.52 -21.08 -11.14
N VAL A 123 1.87 -19.81 -10.94
CA VAL A 123 1.58 -18.75 -11.93
C VAL A 123 2.69 -18.59 -12.97
N LYS A 124 3.94 -18.92 -12.63
CA LYS A 124 5.11 -18.77 -13.51
C LYS A 124 4.96 -19.57 -14.81
N ALA A 125 4.55 -20.83 -14.71
CA ALA A 125 4.35 -21.68 -15.88
C ALA A 125 3.21 -21.16 -16.78
N GLN A 126 2.16 -20.56 -16.18
CA GLN A 126 1.09 -19.92 -16.94
C GLN A 126 1.59 -18.66 -17.63
N LEU A 127 2.34 -17.81 -16.91
CA LEU A 127 2.93 -16.59 -17.45
C LEU A 127 3.75 -16.89 -18.71
N GLU A 128 4.60 -17.91 -18.70
CA GLU A 128 5.39 -18.33 -19.87
C GLU A 128 4.52 -18.66 -21.09
N ASN A 129 3.37 -19.31 -20.89
CA ASN A 129 2.45 -19.65 -21.97
C ASN A 129 1.65 -18.44 -22.49
N TYR A 130 1.35 -17.46 -21.63
CA TYR A 130 0.50 -16.33 -21.98
C TYR A 130 1.27 -15.08 -22.41
N ARG A 131 2.56 -14.95 -22.09
CA ARG A 131 3.34 -13.71 -22.25
C ARG A 131 3.29 -13.11 -23.65
N ASP A 132 3.38 -13.96 -24.66
CA ASP A 132 3.38 -13.55 -26.07
C ASP A 132 2.03 -13.82 -26.77
N SER A 133 0.98 -14.07 -25.98
CA SER A 133 -0.36 -14.39 -26.48
C SER A 133 -1.31 -13.19 -26.42
N GLU A 134 -2.37 -13.22 -27.23
CA GLU A 134 -3.47 -12.24 -27.16
C GLU A 134 -4.23 -12.26 -25.81
N LEU A 135 -4.04 -13.32 -25.01
CA LEU A 135 -4.65 -13.48 -23.70
C LEU A 135 -3.80 -12.89 -22.57
N PHE A 136 -2.64 -12.29 -22.86
CA PHE A 136 -1.75 -11.74 -21.83
C PHE A 136 -2.45 -10.70 -20.95
N SER A 137 -3.23 -9.79 -21.53
CA SER A 137 -3.95 -8.77 -20.76
C SER A 137 -4.97 -9.38 -19.80
N ALA A 138 -5.68 -10.43 -20.21
CA ALA A 138 -6.61 -11.15 -19.35
C ALA A 138 -5.88 -11.92 -18.23
N PHE A 139 -4.74 -12.52 -18.57
CA PHE A 139 -3.86 -13.17 -17.60
C PHE A 139 -3.39 -12.17 -16.52
N VAL A 140 -2.92 -10.99 -16.92
CA VAL A 140 -2.46 -9.94 -16.00
C VAL A 140 -3.62 -9.40 -15.16
N GLN A 141 -4.81 -9.24 -15.74
CA GLN A 141 -5.99 -8.83 -14.98
C GLN A 141 -6.34 -9.84 -13.87
N GLN A 142 -6.17 -11.13 -14.14
CA GLN A 142 -6.48 -12.19 -13.17
C GLN A 142 -5.36 -12.41 -12.14
N ASN A 143 -4.10 -12.32 -12.56
CA ASN A 143 -2.96 -12.81 -11.77
C ASN A 143 -1.94 -11.71 -11.42
N GLY A 144 -2.16 -10.47 -11.82
CA GLY A 144 -1.15 -9.41 -11.84
C GLY A 144 -0.31 -9.30 -10.58
N THR A 145 -0.93 -8.99 -9.43
CA THR A 145 -0.23 -8.88 -8.14
C THR A 145 0.28 -10.23 -7.63
N PHE A 146 -0.30 -11.36 -8.07
CA PHE A 146 0.18 -12.70 -7.73
C PHE A 146 1.41 -13.13 -8.52
N CYS A 147 1.82 -12.39 -9.57
CA CYS A 147 3.06 -12.62 -10.30
C CYS A 147 4.31 -12.09 -9.54
N TYR A 148 4.32 -12.21 -8.21
CA TYR A 148 5.44 -11.86 -7.36
C TYR A 148 6.55 -12.90 -7.51
N ASN A 149 7.66 -12.50 -8.12
CA ASN A 149 8.74 -13.41 -8.50
C ASN A 149 9.63 -13.74 -7.28
N THR A 150 9.31 -14.83 -6.62
CA THR A 150 10.07 -15.29 -5.44
C THR A 150 11.47 -15.83 -5.77
N ASP A 151 11.79 -16.12 -7.05
CA ASP A 151 13.11 -16.61 -7.46
C ASP A 151 14.22 -15.56 -7.29
N VAL A 152 13.86 -14.27 -7.25
CA VAL A 152 14.81 -13.15 -7.13
C VAL A 152 14.83 -12.52 -5.74
N ILE A 153 14.06 -13.06 -4.79
CA ILE A 153 13.97 -12.52 -3.43
C ILE A 153 15.10 -13.10 -2.58
N SER A 154 15.95 -12.21 -2.04
CA SER A 154 17.06 -12.61 -1.17
C SER A 154 16.58 -13.06 0.21
N ASP A 155 17.40 -13.86 0.91
CA ASP A 155 17.13 -14.26 2.29
C ASP A 155 17.01 -13.07 3.25
N GLU A 156 17.67 -11.96 2.94
CA GLU A 156 17.58 -10.70 3.72
C GLU A 156 16.19 -10.09 3.61
N ILE A 157 15.60 -10.05 2.40
CA ILE A 157 14.23 -9.59 2.19
C ILE A 157 13.24 -10.58 2.83
N LYS A 158 13.50 -11.89 2.72
CA LYS A 158 12.68 -12.89 3.41
C LYS A 158 12.67 -12.67 4.91
N LYS A 159 13.85 -12.42 5.49
CA LYS A 159 14.00 -12.10 6.91
C LYS A 159 13.29 -10.80 7.27
N LEU A 160 13.39 -9.76 6.44
CA LEU A 160 12.74 -8.46 6.68
C LEU A 160 11.23 -8.63 6.94
N TYR A 161 10.53 -9.38 6.09
CA TYR A 161 9.10 -9.65 6.26
C TYR A 161 8.79 -10.64 7.38
N ASN A 162 9.65 -11.64 7.63
CA ASN A 162 9.49 -12.52 8.78
C ASN A 162 9.53 -11.75 10.10
N ASP A 163 10.39 -10.74 10.19
CA ASP A 163 10.57 -9.93 11.41
C ASP A 163 9.49 -8.84 11.55
N ASN A 164 9.03 -8.26 10.44
CA ASN A 164 8.20 -7.05 10.46
C ASN A 164 6.75 -7.27 10.00
N GLY A 165 6.43 -8.38 9.33
CA GLY A 165 5.15 -8.57 8.65
C GLY A 165 5.00 -7.68 7.42
N GLY A 166 3.78 -7.60 6.88
CA GLY A 166 3.44 -6.85 5.68
C GLY A 166 2.96 -7.74 4.52
N ASN A 167 2.96 -7.18 3.32
CA ASN A 167 2.34 -7.75 2.12
C ASN A 167 3.32 -7.79 0.92
N PRO A 168 4.19 -8.82 0.82
CA PRO A 168 5.23 -8.89 -0.21
C PRO A 168 4.72 -8.79 -1.65
N TYR A 169 3.56 -9.38 -1.94
CA TYR A 169 2.96 -9.39 -3.28
C TYR A 169 2.53 -7.99 -3.79
N LEU A 170 2.58 -6.97 -2.94
CA LEU A 170 2.35 -5.57 -3.32
C LEU A 170 3.64 -4.86 -3.77
N ASP A 171 4.83 -5.48 -3.61
CA ASP A 171 6.10 -4.89 -4.02
C ASP A 171 6.28 -4.97 -5.53
N GLY A 172 6.04 -3.86 -6.22
CA GLY A 172 6.14 -3.80 -7.68
C GLY A 172 7.55 -4.08 -8.23
N ALA A 173 8.60 -3.79 -7.45
CA ALA A 173 10.00 -4.01 -7.84
C ALA A 173 10.32 -5.49 -8.12
N TYR A 174 9.52 -6.42 -7.58
CA TYR A 174 9.71 -7.87 -7.75
C TYR A 174 8.54 -8.55 -8.45
N ASN A 175 7.66 -7.78 -9.10
CA ASN A 175 6.55 -8.33 -9.85
C ASN A 175 6.93 -8.55 -11.32
N ALA A 176 6.59 -9.72 -11.87
CA ALA A 176 6.99 -10.12 -13.22
C ALA A 176 6.16 -9.50 -14.35
N VAL A 177 5.05 -8.80 -14.03
CA VAL A 177 4.13 -8.21 -15.01
C VAL A 177 3.76 -6.76 -14.68
N ASP A 178 4.67 -6.06 -14.01
CA ASP A 178 4.56 -4.63 -13.72
C ASP A 178 3.27 -4.31 -12.94
N ARG A 179 3.13 -4.93 -11.76
CA ARG A 179 2.01 -4.72 -10.85
C ARG A 179 2.52 -4.57 -9.43
N GLY A 180 1.95 -3.63 -8.69
CA GLY A 180 2.32 -3.39 -7.31
C GLY A 180 1.89 -2.00 -6.87
N HIS A 181 2.43 -1.55 -5.75
CA HIS A 181 2.11 -0.26 -5.15
C HIS A 181 3.39 0.48 -4.76
N THR A 182 3.43 1.75 -5.10
CA THR A 182 4.55 2.64 -4.78
C THR A 182 4.57 2.93 -3.28
N VAL A 183 5.56 2.39 -2.58
CA VAL A 183 5.85 2.73 -1.17
C VAL A 183 6.53 4.09 -1.14
N PHE A 184 6.00 5.04 -0.36
CA PHE A 184 6.53 6.40 -0.31
C PHE A 184 6.75 6.93 1.11
N ALA A 185 6.28 6.22 2.13
CA ALA A 185 6.53 6.57 3.52
C ALA A 185 6.52 5.35 4.45
N GLN A 186 6.94 5.57 5.70
CA GLN A 186 6.85 4.60 6.78
C GLN A 186 6.30 5.27 8.04
N VAL A 187 5.40 4.59 8.75
CA VAL A 187 4.99 4.99 10.09
C VAL A 187 6.18 4.85 11.05
N ILE A 188 6.55 5.94 11.70
CA ILE A 188 7.65 6.00 12.69
C ILE A 188 7.16 6.21 14.12
N ASP A 189 5.89 6.59 14.29
CA ASP A 189 5.21 6.72 15.58
C ASP A 189 3.69 6.61 15.36
N GLY A 190 2.96 6.08 16.34
CA GLY A 190 1.50 5.88 16.24
C GLY A 190 1.06 4.58 15.55
N MET A 191 1.87 3.51 15.60
CA MET A 191 1.42 2.19 15.08
C MET A 191 0.29 1.58 15.91
N ASP A 192 0.21 1.90 17.21
CA ASP A 192 -0.92 1.55 18.07
C ASP A 192 -2.23 2.22 17.61
N VAL A 193 -2.14 3.45 17.08
CA VAL A 193 -3.29 4.12 16.44
C VAL A 193 -3.69 3.40 15.15
N VAL A 194 -2.72 3.01 14.31
CA VAL A 194 -2.99 2.19 13.10
C VAL A 194 -3.69 0.88 13.48
N ASP A 195 -3.24 0.20 14.53
CA ASP A 195 -3.88 -1.02 15.02
C ASP A 195 -5.29 -0.78 15.56
N ALA A 196 -5.50 0.32 16.29
CA ALA A 196 -6.82 0.71 16.78
C ALA A 196 -7.80 1.01 15.64
N ILE A 197 -7.33 1.57 14.54
CA ILE A 197 -8.12 1.78 13.31
C ILE A 197 -8.40 0.44 12.64
N ALA A 198 -7.41 -0.44 12.51
CA ALA A 198 -7.58 -1.76 11.89
C ALA A 198 -8.56 -2.68 12.62
N ALA A 199 -8.70 -2.51 13.95
CA ALA A 199 -9.54 -3.33 14.80
C ALA A 199 -11.01 -2.88 14.90
N VAL A 200 -11.43 -1.81 14.20
CA VAL A 200 -12.83 -1.34 14.29
C VAL A 200 -13.80 -2.26 13.58
N ASN A 201 -15.08 -2.16 13.94
CA ASN A 201 -16.15 -2.84 13.23
C ASN A 201 -16.34 -2.23 11.83
N VAL A 202 -16.38 -3.08 10.81
CA VAL A 202 -16.59 -2.70 9.42
C VAL A 202 -17.86 -3.35 8.86
N ASP A 203 -18.45 -2.72 7.86
CA ASP A 203 -19.43 -3.36 7.00
C ASP A 203 -18.76 -4.51 6.25
N SER A 204 -19.30 -5.72 6.37
CA SER A 204 -18.67 -6.93 5.82
C SER A 204 -18.66 -7.00 4.29
N SER A 205 -19.47 -6.19 3.61
CA SER A 205 -19.56 -6.18 2.13
C SER A 205 -18.59 -5.19 1.49
N THR A 206 -18.27 -4.10 2.20
CA THR A 206 -17.46 -2.98 1.68
C THR A 206 -16.13 -2.82 2.42
N ASN A 207 -15.99 -3.39 3.62
CA ASN A 207 -14.91 -3.14 4.58
C ASN A 207 -14.82 -1.68 5.03
N LYS A 208 -15.89 -0.88 4.86
CA LYS A 208 -15.96 0.48 5.38
C LYS A 208 -16.23 0.44 6.89
N PRO A 209 -15.50 1.21 7.72
CA PRO A 209 -15.83 1.36 9.13
C PRO A 209 -17.30 1.73 9.35
N THR A 210 -17.92 1.11 10.37
CA THR A 210 -19.31 1.40 10.78
C THR A 210 -19.45 2.77 11.46
N GLU A 211 -18.34 3.27 12.01
CA GLU A 211 -18.18 4.64 12.49
C GLU A 211 -17.01 5.28 11.75
N ASP A 212 -17.21 6.50 11.25
CA ASP A 212 -16.19 7.20 10.49
C ASP A 212 -14.94 7.48 11.34
N ILE A 213 -13.77 7.14 10.77
CA ILE A 213 -12.46 7.46 11.31
C ILE A 213 -11.87 8.52 10.42
N THR A 214 -11.73 9.72 10.96
CA THR A 214 -11.45 10.93 10.20
C THR A 214 -9.98 11.31 10.34
N ILE A 215 -9.31 11.62 9.23
CA ILE A 215 -8.07 12.38 9.21
C ILE A 215 -8.45 13.85 9.40
N THR A 216 -8.23 14.39 10.59
CA THR A 216 -8.66 15.76 10.92
C THR A 216 -7.76 16.79 10.24
N SER A 217 -6.44 16.54 10.21
CA SER A 217 -5.48 17.34 9.46
C SER A 217 -4.17 16.59 9.19
N VAL A 218 -3.41 17.09 8.21
CA VAL A 218 -2.03 16.64 7.93
C VAL A 218 -1.08 17.82 8.07
N GLU A 219 -0.11 17.71 8.98
CA GLU A 219 0.96 18.68 9.16
C GLU A 219 2.26 18.15 8.50
N ILE A 220 2.89 18.98 7.68
CA ILE A 220 4.19 18.69 7.06
C ILE A 220 5.29 19.37 7.87
N THR A 221 6.23 18.59 8.37
CA THR A 221 7.37 19.08 9.17
C THR A 221 8.69 18.56 8.60
N THR A 222 9.79 19.26 8.89
CA THR A 222 11.12 18.81 8.52
C THR A 222 11.59 17.72 9.47
N TYR A 223 12.02 16.59 8.92
CA TYR A 223 12.62 15.52 9.69
C TYR A 223 14.09 15.86 10.00
N SER A 224 14.44 15.92 11.28
CA SER A 224 15.84 15.92 11.73
C SER A 224 16.12 14.59 12.41
N ALA A 225 17.05 13.81 11.89
CA ALA A 225 17.55 12.64 12.58
C ALA A 225 18.21 13.10 13.89
N GLN A 226 17.76 12.57 15.02
CA GLN A 226 18.44 12.72 16.31
C GLN A 226 19.63 11.77 16.39
#